data_AF-A0A8H2JNS3-F1
#
_entry.id   AF-A0A8H2JNS3-F1
#
_cell.length_a   1.000
_cell.length_b   1.000
_cell.length_c   1.000
_cell.angle_alpha   90.00
_cell.angle_beta   90.00
_cell.angle_gamma   90.00
#
_symmetry.space_group_name_H-M   'P 1'
#
loop_
_entity.id
_entity.type
_entity.pdbx_description
1 polymer ?
#
loop_
_entity_poly.entity_id
_entity_poly.type
_entity_poly.pdbx_seq_one_letter_code
_entity_poly.pdbx_strand_id
1 'polypeptide(L)'
;MERESMEFDVVIVGAGPAGLSTACRLMQLAQEKEQELMVCVVEKGSEVGAHILSGAVFEPRSLNELFPDWQARNAPLNTQVTGDDIYLLNNEDSGVKLPHFAVPKTMHNDGNYIVSMGNVCRWLAEQAEQLGVEIFPGFPAQSIIYNDDGSVGGVITGDMGLDADGKEKDSFMPGMELRAKYTVFAEGCRGHLGKELIEKFKLDEQSSPQHYGLGFKEIWDIDPEKHQPGLVVHTAGWPLDKKTNGGGYLYHAENNQVFVGLIIDLSYSNPHLSPFDEFQRYKHHPKISQYLEGGKRVSYGARAMAKGGFNSLPKMTMPGALLVGCDAGTINFAKIKGNHTAMKSGMLAAEAIAQALISDESGSEGIAPEGKQDLTQFTQLYKDSWLYEELYGTRNFGPAMHKFGTLLGGVYNTVDQNFFAGKLPFNFKDDSLDYAQLKPAADMPVINYNKPDNKLSFDKLSSVFLSNTNHEEEQPCHLKLKDAGIPITVNLPLYNEPAQRYCPAGVYEVEKTEQGDKFVINAQNCIHCKTCDIKDPSQNITWVTPEGTGGPNYPNM
;
A
#
# COMPACT_ATOMS: atom_id res chain seq x y z
N MET A 1 -0.89 -25.66 23.07
CA MET A 1 -0.90 -26.59 21.94
C MET A 1 0.48 -26.51 21.31
N GLU A 2 1.10 -27.65 21.01
CA GLU A 2 2.41 -27.68 20.35
C GLU A 2 2.19 -27.37 18.86
N ARG A 3 2.83 -26.30 18.35
CA ARG A 3 2.80 -25.94 16.93
C ARG A 3 4.03 -26.54 16.25
N GLU A 4 3.89 -26.99 15.00
CA GLU A 4 5.07 -27.35 14.20
C GLU A 4 5.91 -26.10 13.94
N SER A 5 7.23 -26.27 13.93
CA SER A 5 8.18 -25.19 13.67
C SER A 5 9.15 -25.52 12.54
N MET A 6 9.44 -24.51 11.73
CA MET A 6 10.50 -24.52 10.71
C MET A 6 11.52 -23.43 11.03
N GLU A 7 12.79 -23.70 10.80
CA GLU A 7 13.91 -22.78 11.03
C GLU A 7 14.44 -22.27 9.69
N PHE A 8 14.63 -20.97 9.58
CA PHE A 8 15.19 -20.29 8.41
C PHE A 8 16.31 -19.33 8.85
N ASP A 9 17.19 -18.96 7.93
CA ASP A 9 18.08 -17.83 8.18
C ASP A 9 17.30 -16.51 8.12
N VAL A 10 16.40 -16.39 7.15
CA VAL A 10 15.56 -15.20 6.97
C VAL A 10 14.12 -15.55 6.62
N VAL A 11 13.18 -14.96 7.35
CA VAL A 11 11.76 -14.96 7.01
C VAL A 11 11.34 -13.57 6.54
N ILE A 12 10.60 -13.50 5.43
CA ILE A 12 10.12 -12.27 4.83
C ILE A 12 8.60 -12.30 4.80
N VAL A 13 7.97 -11.30 5.41
CA VAL A 13 6.51 -11.19 5.52
C VAL A 13 5.97 -10.27 4.43
N GLY A 14 5.40 -10.87 3.38
CA GLY A 14 4.76 -10.19 2.26
C GLY A 14 5.52 -10.34 0.94
N ALA A 15 4.88 -10.91 -0.07
CA ALA A 15 5.43 -11.07 -1.43
C ALA A 15 5.12 -9.86 -2.33
N GLY A 16 5.24 -8.66 -1.77
CA GLY A 16 5.20 -7.41 -2.52
C GLY A 16 6.57 -7.06 -3.13
N PRO A 17 6.67 -5.92 -3.84
CA PRO A 17 7.92 -5.52 -4.50
C PRO A 17 9.10 -5.37 -3.52
N ALA A 18 8.86 -4.96 -2.27
CA ALA A 18 9.91 -4.88 -1.25
C ALA A 18 10.39 -6.28 -0.84
N GLY A 19 9.48 -7.15 -0.39
CA GLY A 19 9.84 -8.48 0.12
C GLY A 19 10.52 -9.35 -0.93
N LEU A 20 10.00 -9.36 -2.16
CA LEU A 20 10.60 -10.11 -3.26
C LEU A 20 11.98 -9.55 -3.67
N SER A 21 12.17 -8.23 -3.62
CA SER A 21 13.48 -7.62 -3.88
C SER A 21 14.49 -7.95 -2.78
N THR A 22 14.06 -7.99 -1.52
CA THR A 22 14.89 -8.47 -0.40
C THR A 22 15.33 -9.91 -0.66
N ALA A 23 14.38 -10.80 -0.97
CA ALA A 23 14.64 -12.22 -1.20
C ALA A 23 15.62 -12.44 -2.36
N CYS A 24 15.36 -11.82 -3.51
CA CYS A 24 16.22 -11.90 -4.69
C CYS A 24 17.63 -11.39 -4.39
N ARG A 25 17.75 -10.18 -3.81
CA ARG A 25 19.05 -9.56 -3.57
C ARG A 25 19.87 -10.34 -2.55
N LEU A 26 19.23 -10.87 -1.50
CA LEU A 26 19.90 -11.66 -0.48
C LEU A 26 20.48 -12.95 -1.08
N MET A 27 19.68 -13.68 -1.87
CA MET A 27 20.15 -14.91 -2.50
C MET A 27 21.21 -14.67 -3.58
N GLN A 28 21.15 -13.56 -4.32
CA GLN A 28 22.25 -13.15 -5.21
C GLN A 28 23.56 -12.96 -4.43
N LEU A 29 23.53 -12.24 -3.31
CA LEU A 29 24.70 -12.00 -2.47
C LEU A 29 25.24 -13.31 -1.84
N ALA A 30 24.33 -14.21 -1.43
CA ALA A 30 24.69 -15.52 -0.90
C ALA A 30 25.39 -16.39 -1.95
N GLN A 31 24.85 -16.43 -3.18
CA GLN A 31 25.45 -17.16 -4.31
C GLN A 31 26.80 -16.57 -4.73
N GLU A 32 26.94 -15.24 -4.76
CA GLU A 32 28.22 -14.55 -5.04
C GLU A 32 29.32 -14.92 -4.04
N LYS A 33 28.94 -15.28 -2.80
CA LYS A 33 29.84 -15.68 -1.71
C LYS A 33 29.86 -17.18 -1.44
N GLU A 34 29.22 -17.99 -2.29
CA GLU A 34 29.11 -19.45 -2.16
C GLU A 34 28.61 -19.90 -0.76
N GLN A 35 27.70 -19.13 -0.17
CA GLN A 35 27.13 -19.43 1.14
C GLN A 35 25.68 -19.88 1.01
N GLU A 36 25.34 -20.98 1.69
CA GLU A 36 23.97 -21.47 1.75
C GLU A 36 23.16 -20.66 2.78
N LEU A 37 21.98 -20.18 2.36
CA LEU A 37 21.00 -19.53 3.23
C LEU A 37 19.61 -20.11 2.95
N MET A 38 18.84 -20.34 4.01
CA MET A 38 17.43 -20.70 3.91
C MET A 38 16.58 -19.42 4.04
N VAL A 39 15.91 -19.04 2.95
CA VAL A 39 15.08 -17.82 2.89
C VAL A 39 13.64 -18.19 2.56
N CYS A 40 12.71 -17.77 3.41
CA CYS A 40 11.29 -18.01 3.28
C CYS A 40 10.53 -16.69 3.08
N VAL A 41 9.58 -16.66 2.14
CA VAL A 41 8.64 -15.56 1.94
C VAL A 41 7.22 -16.08 2.17
N VAL A 42 6.49 -15.45 3.09
CA VAL A 42 5.07 -15.75 3.32
C VAL A 42 4.17 -14.67 2.75
N GLU A 43 3.06 -15.05 2.11
CA GLU A 43 2.10 -14.13 1.50
C GLU A 43 0.66 -14.56 1.81
N LYS A 44 -0.18 -13.59 2.16
CA LYS A 44 -1.59 -13.84 2.48
C LYS A 44 -2.46 -14.15 1.26
N GLY A 45 -2.10 -13.62 0.08
CA GLY A 45 -2.80 -13.87 -1.18
C GLY A 45 -2.73 -15.33 -1.58
N SER A 46 -3.79 -15.83 -2.23
CA SER A 46 -3.87 -17.20 -2.76
C SER A 46 -2.72 -17.55 -3.71
N GLU A 47 -2.18 -16.53 -4.37
CA GLU A 47 -0.94 -16.55 -5.15
C GLU A 47 -0.23 -15.20 -4.98
N VAL A 48 1.05 -15.15 -5.34
CA VAL A 48 1.77 -13.87 -5.45
C VAL A 48 1.06 -13.00 -6.49
N GLY A 49 0.83 -11.72 -6.17
CA GLY A 49 0.13 -10.79 -7.06
C GLY A 49 -1.36 -10.61 -6.76
N ALA A 50 -2.04 -11.61 -6.19
CA ALA A 50 -3.50 -11.57 -5.95
C ALA A 50 -3.95 -10.40 -5.05
N HIS A 51 -3.07 -9.92 -4.17
CA HIS A 51 -3.32 -8.80 -3.27
C HIS A 51 -2.61 -7.50 -3.63
N ILE A 52 -1.90 -7.48 -4.76
CA ILE A 52 -1.16 -6.31 -5.23
C ILE A 52 -2.13 -5.38 -5.97
N LEU A 53 -2.10 -4.10 -5.59
CA LEU A 53 -2.87 -3.06 -6.26
C LEU A 53 -2.05 -1.79 -6.39
N SER A 54 -1.89 -1.31 -7.61
CA SER A 54 -1.21 -0.04 -7.89
C SER A 54 -1.66 0.55 -9.22
N GLY A 55 -1.81 1.87 -9.30
CA GLY A 55 -1.97 2.54 -10.60
C GLY A 55 -0.77 2.31 -11.53
N ALA A 56 0.43 2.27 -10.94
CA ALA A 56 1.67 1.74 -11.52
C ALA A 56 2.19 2.40 -12.82
N VAL A 57 2.57 3.67 -12.71
CA VAL A 57 3.68 4.22 -13.52
C VAL A 57 4.98 3.90 -12.79
N PHE A 58 5.69 2.90 -13.27
CA PHE A 58 6.85 2.27 -12.64
C PHE A 58 8.16 2.90 -13.12
N GLU A 59 8.98 3.34 -12.17
CA GLU A 59 10.34 3.83 -12.40
C GLU A 59 11.32 2.64 -12.32
N PRO A 60 11.98 2.25 -13.42
CA PRO A 60 12.71 0.98 -13.50
C PRO A 60 14.04 0.98 -12.73
N ARG A 61 14.43 2.08 -12.07
CA ARG A 61 15.75 2.26 -11.45
C ARG A 61 16.16 1.09 -10.56
N SER A 62 15.32 0.68 -9.61
CA SER A 62 15.64 -0.43 -8.70
C SER A 62 15.65 -1.78 -9.41
N LEU A 63 14.81 -1.96 -10.43
CA LEU A 63 14.82 -3.17 -11.24
C LEU A 63 16.09 -3.26 -12.09
N ASN A 64 16.57 -2.14 -12.63
CA ASN A 64 17.85 -2.06 -13.34
C ASN A 64 19.04 -2.42 -12.44
N GLU A 65 18.97 -2.09 -11.14
CA GLU A 65 20.00 -2.49 -10.16
C GLU A 65 19.88 -3.98 -9.78
N LEU A 66 18.67 -4.48 -9.54
CA LEU A 66 18.44 -5.84 -9.06
C LEU A 66 18.61 -6.91 -10.16
N PHE A 67 18.11 -6.63 -11.36
CA PHE A 67 18.20 -7.50 -12.53
C PHE A 67 18.52 -6.65 -13.77
N PRO A 68 19.79 -6.26 -13.98
CA PRO A 68 20.19 -5.43 -15.13
C PRO A 68 19.79 -6.01 -16.49
N ASP A 69 19.57 -7.32 -16.56
CA ASP A 69 19.16 -8.11 -17.72
C ASP A 69 17.64 -8.42 -17.75
N TRP A 70 16.81 -7.71 -16.98
CA TRP A 70 15.36 -7.95 -16.87
C TRP A 70 14.64 -7.99 -18.24
N GLN A 71 15.10 -7.22 -19.22
CA GLN A 71 14.56 -7.24 -20.59
C GLN A 71 14.76 -8.60 -21.26
N ALA A 72 15.96 -9.19 -21.14
CA ALA A 72 16.26 -10.51 -21.70
C ALA A 72 15.53 -11.63 -20.94
N ARG A 73 15.15 -11.37 -19.68
CA ARG A 73 14.35 -12.27 -18.82
C ARG A 73 12.83 -12.11 -19.01
N ASN A 74 12.39 -11.31 -19.98
CA ASN A 74 10.98 -11.06 -20.27
C ASN A 74 10.18 -10.48 -19.08
N ALA A 75 10.77 -9.59 -18.28
CA ALA A 75 10.00 -8.90 -17.25
C ALA A 75 8.84 -8.10 -17.88
N PRO A 76 7.66 -8.03 -17.25
CA PRO A 76 6.42 -7.54 -17.87
C PRO A 76 6.34 -6.00 -17.91
N LEU A 77 7.34 -5.34 -18.51
CA LEU A 77 7.45 -3.89 -18.69
C LEU A 77 7.29 -3.56 -20.18
N ASN A 78 6.09 -3.78 -20.73
CA ASN A 78 5.84 -3.71 -22.18
C ASN A 78 5.42 -2.32 -22.69
N THR A 79 4.90 -1.46 -21.81
CA THR A 79 4.32 -0.16 -22.21
C THR A 79 5.15 0.99 -21.66
N GLN A 80 6.09 1.50 -22.45
CA GLN A 80 6.83 2.70 -22.08
C GLN A 80 5.91 3.93 -22.09
N VAL A 81 6.11 4.84 -21.13
CA VAL A 81 5.39 6.12 -21.13
C VAL A 81 5.81 6.97 -22.32
N THR A 82 4.83 7.49 -23.07
CA THR A 82 5.02 8.28 -24.29
C THR A 82 4.58 9.73 -24.14
N GLY A 83 3.78 10.05 -23.12
CA GLY A 83 3.35 11.41 -22.85
C GLY A 83 2.68 11.58 -21.50
N ASP A 84 2.82 12.78 -20.94
CA ASP A 84 2.24 13.18 -19.66
C ASP A 84 1.25 14.34 -19.84
N ASP A 85 0.01 14.09 -19.44
CA ASP A 85 -1.08 15.04 -19.48
C ASP A 85 -1.56 15.34 -18.07
N ILE A 86 -1.40 16.58 -17.60
CA ILE A 86 -1.84 16.98 -16.27
C ILE A 86 -2.94 18.02 -16.39
N TYR A 87 -4.11 17.72 -15.84
CA TYR A 87 -5.26 18.62 -15.85
C TYR A 87 -5.60 19.14 -14.45
N LEU A 88 -5.93 20.43 -14.36
CA LEU A 88 -6.65 21.00 -13.24
C LEU A 88 -8.14 21.03 -13.59
N LEU A 89 -8.94 20.25 -12.88
CA LEU A 89 -10.39 20.16 -13.07
C LEU A 89 -11.06 21.22 -12.21
N ASN A 90 -11.68 22.20 -12.87
CA ASN A 90 -12.29 23.36 -12.22
C ASN A 90 -13.66 23.03 -11.62
N ASN A 91 -14.42 22.17 -12.31
CA ASN A 91 -15.75 21.71 -11.95
C ASN A 91 -16.06 20.41 -12.73
N GLU A 92 -17.33 19.98 -12.73
CA GLU A 92 -17.77 18.73 -13.36
C GLU A 92 -17.66 18.71 -14.90
N ASP A 93 -17.69 19.89 -15.55
CA ASP A 93 -17.71 20.00 -17.02
C ASP A 93 -16.42 20.56 -17.61
N SER A 94 -15.52 21.11 -16.78
CA SER A 94 -14.38 21.91 -17.23
C SER A 94 -13.08 21.56 -16.52
N GLY A 95 -12.03 21.36 -17.32
CA GLY A 95 -10.66 21.26 -16.85
C GLY A 95 -9.66 21.82 -17.85
N VAL A 96 -8.54 22.33 -17.34
CA VAL A 96 -7.47 22.96 -18.11
C VAL A 96 -6.21 22.12 -18.03
N LYS A 97 -5.58 21.85 -19.17
CA LYS A 97 -4.27 21.19 -19.22
C LYS A 97 -3.20 22.17 -18.74
N LEU A 98 -2.39 21.76 -17.78
CA LEU A 98 -1.26 22.56 -17.31
C LEU A 98 -0.15 22.55 -18.38
N PRO A 99 0.48 23.71 -18.67
CA PRO A 99 1.62 23.74 -19.57
C PRO A 99 2.82 23.04 -18.92
N HIS A 100 3.65 22.39 -19.74
CA HIS A 100 4.76 21.55 -19.27
C HIS A 100 5.69 22.23 -18.25
N PHE A 101 5.99 23.53 -18.39
CA PHE A 101 6.88 24.24 -17.46
C PHE A 101 6.25 24.48 -16.07
N ALA A 102 4.92 24.44 -15.96
CA ALA A 102 4.17 24.63 -14.72
C ALA A 102 3.95 23.30 -13.98
N VAL A 103 4.33 22.18 -14.58
CA VAL A 103 4.29 20.85 -13.97
C VAL A 103 5.56 20.65 -13.13
N PRO A 104 5.45 20.15 -11.89
CA PRO A 104 6.62 19.76 -11.11
C PRO A 104 7.41 18.65 -11.81
N LYS A 105 8.74 18.72 -11.77
CA LYS A 105 9.62 17.70 -12.39
C LYS A 105 9.35 16.28 -11.90
N THR A 106 8.84 16.13 -10.69
CA THR A 106 8.47 14.84 -10.08
C THR A 106 7.29 14.15 -10.78
N MET A 107 6.52 14.88 -11.59
CA MET A 107 5.36 14.34 -12.32
C MET A 107 5.68 13.98 -13.78
N HIS A 108 6.91 14.21 -14.25
CA HIS A 108 7.35 13.73 -15.57
C HIS A 108 7.77 12.26 -15.50
N ASN A 109 7.43 11.51 -16.54
CA ASN A 109 7.56 10.06 -16.57
C ASN A 109 8.46 9.53 -17.69
N ASP A 110 9.39 10.36 -18.18
CA ASP A 110 10.41 9.93 -19.14
C ASP A 110 11.19 8.71 -18.61
N GLY A 111 11.23 7.64 -19.41
CA GLY A 111 11.89 6.39 -19.04
C GLY A 111 11.12 5.46 -18.11
N ASN A 112 9.89 5.84 -17.71
CA ASN A 112 9.02 4.99 -16.90
C ASN A 112 8.12 4.10 -17.78
N TYR A 113 7.49 3.12 -17.14
CA TYR A 113 6.61 2.14 -17.78
C TYR A 113 5.25 2.09 -17.09
N ILE A 114 4.18 1.89 -17.85
CA ILE A 114 2.86 1.53 -17.30
C ILE A 114 2.86 0.01 -17.17
N VAL A 115 2.62 -0.50 -15.96
CA VAL A 115 2.71 -1.95 -15.66
C VAL A 115 1.55 -2.44 -14.82
N SER A 116 1.26 -3.75 -14.87
CA SER A 116 0.57 -4.42 -13.76
C SER A 116 1.60 -4.77 -12.69
N MET A 117 1.46 -4.19 -11.49
CA MET A 117 2.35 -4.55 -10.39
C MET A 117 2.08 -5.97 -9.88
N GLY A 118 0.86 -6.49 -10.01
CA GLY A 118 0.59 -7.91 -9.80
C GLY A 118 1.49 -8.80 -10.66
N ASN A 119 1.57 -8.52 -11.96
CA ASN A 119 2.42 -9.28 -12.89
C ASN A 119 3.92 -9.09 -12.64
N VAL A 120 4.36 -7.87 -12.32
CA VAL A 120 5.76 -7.63 -11.93
C VAL A 120 6.13 -8.42 -10.67
N CYS A 121 5.25 -8.51 -9.68
CA CYS A 121 5.50 -9.31 -8.47
C CYS A 121 5.49 -10.82 -8.76
N ARG A 122 4.59 -11.32 -9.63
CA ARG A 122 4.65 -12.73 -10.08
C ARG A 122 5.99 -13.05 -10.74
N TRP A 123 6.44 -12.19 -11.66
CA TRP A 123 7.74 -12.36 -12.31
C TRP A 123 8.91 -12.30 -11.31
N LEU A 124 8.88 -11.38 -10.35
CA LEU A 124 9.90 -11.31 -9.29
C LEU A 124 9.90 -12.57 -8.39
N ALA A 125 8.74 -13.15 -8.12
CA ALA A 125 8.63 -14.42 -7.40
C ALA A 125 9.27 -15.56 -8.18
N GLU A 126 9.02 -15.67 -9.48
CA GLU A 126 9.70 -16.66 -10.34
C GLU A 126 11.23 -16.48 -10.30
N GLN A 127 11.73 -15.23 -10.26
CA GLN A 127 13.17 -14.99 -10.13
C GLN A 127 13.69 -15.41 -8.75
N ALA A 128 12.94 -15.15 -7.68
CA ALA A 128 13.31 -15.54 -6.33
C ALA A 128 13.33 -17.07 -6.16
N GLU A 129 12.33 -17.78 -6.69
CA GLU A 129 12.28 -19.25 -6.67
C GLU A 129 13.48 -19.86 -7.43
N GLN A 130 13.84 -19.30 -8.59
CA GLN A 130 15.03 -19.71 -9.34
C GLN A 130 16.34 -19.49 -8.57
N LEU A 131 16.36 -18.53 -7.63
CA LEU A 131 17.48 -18.28 -6.73
C LEU A 131 17.48 -19.16 -5.48
N GLY A 132 16.46 -20.03 -5.31
CA GLY A 132 16.34 -20.96 -4.19
C GLY A 132 15.50 -20.45 -3.01
N VAL A 133 14.72 -19.38 -3.19
CA VAL A 133 13.81 -18.87 -2.15
C VAL A 133 12.56 -19.77 -2.07
N GLU A 134 12.15 -20.10 -0.85
CA GLU A 134 10.88 -20.78 -0.59
C GLU A 134 9.75 -19.74 -0.46
N ILE A 135 8.75 -19.79 -1.33
CA ILE A 135 7.62 -18.84 -1.32
C ILE A 135 6.32 -19.58 -0.99
N PHE A 136 5.64 -19.13 0.06
CA PHE A 136 4.40 -19.71 0.58
C PHE A 136 3.23 -18.73 0.44
N PRO A 137 2.59 -18.66 -0.76
CA PRO A 137 1.32 -17.95 -0.90
C PRO A 137 0.20 -18.71 -0.17
N GLY A 138 -0.79 -17.97 0.32
CA GLY A 138 -1.89 -18.50 1.12
C GLY A 138 -1.56 -18.66 2.60
N PHE A 139 -0.35 -18.27 3.04
CA PHE A 139 0.09 -18.37 4.44
C PHE A 139 0.28 -16.96 5.04
N PRO A 140 -0.76 -16.36 5.63
CA PRO A 140 -0.62 -15.07 6.30
C PRO A 140 0.21 -15.23 7.57
N ALA A 141 1.22 -14.38 7.76
CA ALA A 141 1.78 -14.17 9.10
C ALA A 141 0.71 -13.49 9.98
N GLN A 142 0.39 -14.09 11.13
CA GLN A 142 -0.69 -13.63 12.02
C GLN A 142 -0.16 -13.09 13.36
N SER A 143 0.98 -13.58 13.84
CA SER A 143 1.61 -13.06 15.06
C SER A 143 3.12 -13.13 15.01
N ILE A 144 3.77 -12.32 15.84
CA ILE A 144 5.23 -12.21 15.91
C ILE A 144 5.74 -13.15 17.00
N ILE A 145 6.79 -13.91 16.69
CA ILE A 145 7.54 -14.68 17.68
C ILE A 145 8.60 -13.74 18.28
N TYR A 146 8.61 -13.62 19.61
CA TYR A 146 9.67 -12.92 20.34
C TYR A 146 10.54 -13.94 21.09
N ASN A 147 11.85 -13.74 21.02
CA ASN A 147 12.81 -14.48 21.83
C ASN A 147 12.76 -14.02 23.30
N ASP A 148 13.38 -14.79 24.20
CA ASP A 148 13.42 -14.48 25.64
C ASP A 148 14.08 -13.13 25.96
N ASP A 149 15.00 -12.67 25.11
CA ASP A 149 15.65 -11.35 25.22
C ASP A 149 14.81 -10.18 24.68
N GLY A 150 13.62 -10.48 24.15
CA GLY A 150 12.69 -9.52 23.56
C GLY A 150 12.95 -9.19 22.08
N SER A 151 13.99 -9.75 21.46
CA SER A 151 14.21 -9.64 20.01
C SER A 151 13.17 -10.41 19.21
N VAL A 152 12.96 -10.04 17.96
CA VAL A 152 12.10 -10.79 17.04
C VAL A 152 12.80 -12.09 16.65
N GLY A 153 12.09 -13.21 16.74
CA GLY A 153 12.58 -14.55 16.41
C GLY A 153 11.84 -15.24 15.27
N GLY A 154 10.89 -14.57 14.62
CA GLY A 154 10.09 -15.17 13.55
C GLY A 154 8.64 -14.71 13.53
N VAL A 155 7.77 -15.49 12.89
CA VAL A 155 6.32 -15.28 12.84
C VAL A 155 5.57 -16.61 12.98
N ILE A 156 4.31 -16.54 13.40
CA ILE A 156 3.37 -17.66 13.37
C ILE A 156 2.37 -17.40 12.24
N THR A 157 2.17 -18.39 11.37
CA THR A 157 1.14 -18.35 10.33
C THR A 157 -0.27 -18.50 10.92
N GLY A 158 -1.29 -18.09 10.17
CA GLY A 158 -2.68 -18.13 10.65
C GLY A 158 -3.20 -19.55 10.87
N ASP A 159 -3.96 -19.74 11.96
CA ASP A 159 -4.77 -20.94 12.16
C ASP A 159 -5.85 -21.07 11.08
N MET A 160 -6.20 -22.30 10.72
CA MET A 160 -7.29 -22.61 9.78
C MET A 160 -8.35 -23.48 10.44
N GLY A 161 -9.60 -23.36 9.99
CA GLY A 161 -10.70 -24.21 10.46
C GLY A 161 -11.22 -23.79 11.83
N LEU A 162 -11.22 -22.49 12.13
CA LEU A 162 -11.94 -21.92 13.28
C LEU A 162 -13.34 -21.48 12.85
N ASP A 163 -14.34 -21.61 13.72
CA ASP A 163 -15.69 -21.08 13.49
C ASP A 163 -15.79 -19.57 13.81
N ALA A 164 -16.94 -18.95 13.56
CA ALA A 164 -17.16 -17.52 13.81
C ALA A 164 -16.93 -17.10 15.29
N ASP A 165 -17.11 -18.02 16.25
CA ASP A 165 -16.85 -17.81 17.68
C ASP A 165 -15.37 -18.05 18.06
N GLY A 166 -14.55 -18.53 17.13
CA GLY A 166 -13.16 -18.91 17.36
C GLY A 166 -12.97 -20.29 17.97
N LYS A 167 -13.95 -21.19 17.85
CA LYS A 167 -13.82 -22.60 18.26
C LYS A 167 -13.28 -23.44 17.11
N GLU A 168 -12.51 -24.46 17.47
CA GLU A 168 -11.94 -25.43 16.53
C GLU A 168 -13.05 -26.25 15.87
N LYS A 169 -13.08 -26.26 14.53
CA LYS A 169 -13.88 -27.20 13.74
C LYS A 169 -13.15 -28.53 13.61
N ASP A 170 -13.83 -29.54 13.07
CA ASP A 170 -13.21 -30.84 12.73
C ASP A 170 -12.03 -30.71 11.74
N SER A 171 -11.99 -29.63 10.95
CA SER A 171 -10.93 -29.31 10.00
C SER A 171 -9.84 -28.40 10.58
N PHE A 172 -9.81 -28.18 11.90
CA PHE A 172 -8.87 -27.27 12.52
C PHE A 172 -7.42 -27.70 12.26
N MET A 173 -6.61 -26.74 11.83
CA MET A 173 -5.17 -26.89 11.67
C MET A 173 -4.49 -25.71 12.34
N PRO A 174 -3.64 -25.94 13.35
CA PRO A 174 -2.86 -24.86 13.94
C PRO A 174 -1.86 -24.35 12.91
N GLY A 175 -1.72 -23.03 12.83
CA GLY A 175 -0.66 -22.38 12.08
C GLY A 175 0.73 -22.79 12.57
N MET A 176 1.68 -22.72 11.64
CA MET A 176 3.08 -23.09 11.82
C MET A 176 3.93 -21.94 12.33
N GLU A 177 4.91 -22.25 13.18
CA GLU A 177 5.97 -21.31 13.60
C GLU A 177 7.08 -21.28 12.54
N LEU A 178 7.37 -20.09 12.02
CA LEU A 178 8.50 -19.84 11.11
C LEU A 178 9.54 -19.03 11.86
N ARG A 179 10.54 -19.72 12.40
CA ARG A 179 11.62 -19.15 13.20
C ARG A 179 12.76 -18.68 12.31
N ALA A 180 13.36 -17.55 12.64
CA ALA A 180 14.40 -16.94 11.83
C ALA A 180 15.45 -16.20 12.66
N LYS A 181 16.69 -16.14 12.14
CA LYS A 181 17.73 -15.23 12.67
C LYS A 181 17.35 -13.77 12.46
N TYR A 182 16.77 -13.46 11.30
CA TYR A 182 16.21 -12.15 10.96
C TYR A 182 14.86 -12.26 10.26
N THR A 183 13.92 -11.40 10.66
CA THR A 183 12.61 -11.28 9.99
C THR A 183 12.49 -9.92 9.30
N VAL A 184 12.10 -9.91 8.03
CA VAL A 184 11.83 -8.67 7.27
C VAL A 184 10.33 -8.49 7.10
N PHE A 185 9.80 -7.41 7.66
CA PHE A 185 8.40 -7.05 7.56
C PHE A 185 8.17 -6.14 6.36
N ALA A 186 7.44 -6.66 5.38
CA ALA A 186 7.17 -6.05 4.08
C ALA A 186 5.67 -6.12 3.73
N GLU A 187 4.79 -5.99 4.73
CA GLU A 187 3.32 -6.15 4.57
C GLU A 187 2.69 -5.04 3.69
N GLY A 188 3.46 -4.00 3.40
CA GLY A 188 3.05 -2.82 2.66
C GLY A 188 2.30 -1.82 3.55
N CYS A 189 1.53 -0.93 2.93
CA CYS A 189 0.89 0.16 3.66
C CYS A 189 0.01 -0.35 4.81
N ARG A 190 0.32 0.10 6.04
CA ARG A 190 -0.38 -0.26 7.29
C ARG A 190 -0.39 -1.77 7.50
N GLY A 191 0.81 -2.39 7.49
CA GLY A 191 1.02 -3.73 8.00
C GLY A 191 0.51 -3.86 9.43
N HIS A 192 -0.14 -4.98 9.76
CA HIS A 192 -0.71 -5.14 11.10
C HIS A 192 0.36 -5.56 12.11
N LEU A 193 1.33 -6.37 11.69
CA LEU A 193 2.49 -6.72 12.50
C LEU A 193 3.49 -5.55 12.51
N GLY A 194 3.67 -4.87 11.37
CA GLY A 194 4.45 -3.63 11.30
C GLY A 194 3.94 -2.56 12.26
N LYS A 195 2.61 -2.38 12.38
CA LYS A 195 1.97 -1.51 13.38
C LYS A 195 2.33 -1.94 14.81
N GLU A 196 2.24 -3.23 15.13
CA GLU A 196 2.59 -3.76 16.46
C GLU A 196 4.08 -3.51 16.79
N LEU A 197 4.97 -3.74 15.82
CA LEU A 197 6.41 -3.52 15.99
C LEU A 197 6.75 -2.05 16.23
N ILE A 198 6.13 -1.15 15.48
CA ILE A 198 6.31 0.30 15.67
C ILE A 198 5.93 0.69 17.10
N GLU A 199 4.79 0.21 17.61
CA GLU A 199 4.35 0.49 18.98
C GLU A 199 5.28 -0.13 20.03
N LYS A 200 5.60 -1.42 19.91
CA LYS A 200 6.39 -2.16 20.90
C LYS A 200 7.81 -1.61 21.04
N PHE A 201 8.49 -1.36 19.92
CA PHE A 201 9.87 -0.87 19.91
C PHE A 201 9.96 0.66 19.82
N LYS A 202 8.82 1.35 19.81
CA LYS A 202 8.70 2.81 19.77
C LYS A 202 9.49 3.43 18.61
N LEU A 203 9.34 2.84 17.44
CA LEU A 203 10.17 3.15 16.28
C LEU A 203 9.87 4.53 15.69
N ASP A 204 8.71 5.10 15.99
CA ASP A 204 8.22 6.37 15.48
C ASP A 204 8.47 7.56 16.44
N GLU A 205 9.17 7.38 17.57
CA GLU A 205 9.41 8.45 18.57
C GLU A 205 10.03 9.74 18.00
N GLN A 206 10.79 9.62 16.90
CA GLN A 206 11.47 10.75 16.25
C GLN A 206 10.83 11.18 14.92
N SER A 207 9.69 10.58 14.59
CA SER A 207 8.99 10.76 13.31
C SER A 207 7.73 11.60 13.50
N SER A 208 7.32 12.31 12.45
CA SER A 208 5.94 12.79 12.37
C SER A 208 5.01 11.59 12.12
N PRO A 209 3.72 11.67 12.49
CA PRO A 209 2.77 10.60 12.19
C PRO A 209 2.75 10.28 10.68
N GLN A 210 2.48 9.00 10.37
CA GLN A 210 2.25 8.62 8.99
C GLN A 210 0.91 9.19 8.51
N HIS A 211 0.93 9.75 7.30
CA HIS A 211 -0.28 10.12 6.57
C HIS A 211 -0.60 9.08 5.51
N TYR A 212 -1.87 8.96 5.15
CA TYR A 212 -2.34 7.95 4.24
C TYR A 212 -3.31 8.53 3.21
N GLY A 213 -3.40 7.87 2.07
CA GLY A 213 -4.49 8.06 1.11
C GLY A 213 -5.16 6.73 0.79
N LEU A 214 -6.43 6.78 0.41
CA LEU A 214 -7.13 5.66 -0.20
C LEU A 214 -7.10 5.81 -1.71
N GLY A 215 -6.43 4.88 -2.39
CA GLY A 215 -6.40 4.80 -3.84
C GLY A 215 -7.41 3.78 -4.36
N PHE A 216 -8.19 4.17 -5.36
CA PHE A 216 -9.02 3.28 -6.16
C PHE A 216 -8.33 2.96 -7.47
N LYS A 217 -8.62 1.77 -8.01
CA LYS A 217 -8.24 1.38 -9.36
C LYS A 217 -9.38 0.59 -9.99
N GLU A 218 -9.65 0.89 -11.26
CA GLU A 218 -10.41 0.03 -12.16
C GLU A 218 -9.60 -0.21 -13.43
N ILE A 219 -9.73 -1.40 -14.00
CA ILE A 219 -9.21 -1.71 -15.34
C ILE A 219 -10.39 -1.70 -16.30
N TRP A 220 -10.21 -1.05 -17.44
CA TRP A 220 -11.24 -0.93 -18.47
C TRP A 220 -10.70 -1.34 -19.83
N ASP A 221 -11.43 -2.21 -20.53
CA ASP A 221 -11.26 -2.39 -21.97
C ASP A 221 -11.95 -1.22 -22.67
N ILE A 222 -11.24 -0.51 -23.54
CA ILE A 222 -11.77 0.66 -24.27
C ILE A 222 -11.73 0.45 -25.77
N ASP A 223 -12.43 1.32 -26.49
CA ASP A 223 -12.36 1.38 -27.96
C ASP A 223 -10.91 1.61 -28.41
N PRO A 224 -10.33 0.75 -29.28
CA PRO A 224 -8.99 0.93 -29.82
C PRO A 224 -8.77 2.30 -30.48
N GLU A 225 -9.81 2.93 -31.06
CA GLU A 225 -9.69 4.27 -31.67
C GLU A 225 -9.45 5.38 -30.63
N LYS A 226 -9.82 5.14 -29.37
CA LYS A 226 -9.61 6.05 -28.24
C LYS A 226 -8.33 5.76 -27.46
N HIS A 227 -7.68 4.62 -27.73
CA HIS A 227 -6.52 4.15 -26.98
C HIS A 227 -5.21 4.76 -27.50
N GLN A 228 -4.37 5.24 -26.59
CA GLN A 228 -3.07 5.85 -26.88
C GLN A 228 -2.00 5.21 -25.99
N PRO A 229 -1.42 4.06 -26.37
CA PRO A 229 -0.48 3.31 -25.53
C PRO A 229 0.65 4.20 -24.98
N GLY A 230 0.89 4.12 -23.67
CA GLY A 230 1.93 4.92 -23.00
C GLY A 230 1.48 6.31 -22.56
N LEU A 231 0.26 6.76 -22.88
CA LEU A 231 -0.27 8.03 -22.39
C LEU A 231 -0.59 7.93 -20.88
N VAL A 232 -0.06 8.89 -20.12
CA VAL A 232 -0.31 9.06 -18.69
C VAL A 232 -1.11 10.34 -18.46
N VAL A 233 -2.29 10.21 -17.86
CA VAL A 233 -3.14 11.35 -17.49
C VAL A 233 -3.23 11.45 -15.96
N HIS A 234 -2.94 12.63 -15.42
CA HIS A 234 -3.18 12.97 -14.02
C HIS A 234 -4.14 14.14 -13.90
N THR A 235 -4.92 14.17 -12.83
CA THR A 235 -5.86 15.25 -12.55
C THR A 235 -5.78 15.71 -11.10
N ALA A 236 -6.05 16.99 -10.88
CA ALA A 236 -6.24 17.60 -9.56
C ALA A 236 -7.48 18.49 -9.56
N GLY A 237 -8.03 18.78 -8.38
CA GLY A 237 -9.26 19.58 -8.23
C GLY A 237 -10.50 18.71 -8.17
N TRP A 238 -11.52 19.04 -8.96
CA TRP A 238 -12.80 18.32 -8.98
C TRP A 238 -12.59 16.79 -9.16
N PRO A 239 -13.35 15.93 -8.46
CA PRO A 239 -14.53 16.23 -7.66
C PRO A 239 -14.24 16.65 -6.22
N LEU A 240 -12.96 16.67 -5.82
CA LEU A 240 -12.57 17.00 -4.47
C LEU A 240 -12.70 18.51 -4.21
N ASP A 241 -13.16 18.86 -2.99
CA ASP A 241 -13.23 20.24 -2.56
C ASP A 241 -11.83 20.81 -2.23
N LYS A 242 -11.74 22.12 -2.00
CA LYS A 242 -10.46 22.79 -1.70
C LYS A 242 -9.81 22.35 -0.37
N LYS A 243 -10.51 21.56 0.45
CA LYS A 243 -10.04 21.09 1.76
C LYS A 243 -9.74 19.60 1.77
N THR A 244 -10.01 18.91 0.66
CA THR A 244 -9.81 17.47 0.49
C THR A 244 -8.69 17.30 -0.52
N ASN A 245 -7.55 16.81 -0.06
CA ASN A 245 -6.41 16.55 -0.92
C ASN A 245 -6.56 15.19 -1.61
N GLY A 246 -6.04 15.12 -2.82
CA GLY A 246 -6.14 13.94 -3.67
C GLY A 246 -5.94 14.27 -5.14
N GLY A 247 -6.16 13.29 -6.00
CA GLY A 247 -5.99 13.44 -7.43
C GLY A 247 -6.36 12.17 -8.18
N GLY A 248 -6.79 12.35 -9.42
CA GLY A 248 -7.17 11.25 -10.31
C GLY A 248 -6.04 10.87 -11.25
N TYR A 249 -6.13 9.67 -11.79
CA TYR A 249 -5.22 9.19 -12.81
C TYR A 249 -5.94 8.31 -13.84
N LEU A 250 -5.43 8.31 -15.07
CA LEU A 250 -5.82 7.40 -16.14
C LEU A 250 -4.60 7.07 -17.00
N TYR A 251 -4.21 5.80 -17.09
CA TYR A 251 -3.03 5.36 -17.83
C TYR A 251 -3.43 4.41 -18.94
N HIS A 252 -2.96 4.65 -20.15
CA HIS A 252 -3.17 3.77 -21.30
C HIS A 252 -2.14 2.65 -21.30
N ALA A 253 -2.54 1.52 -20.73
CA ALA A 253 -1.73 0.31 -20.61
C ALA A 253 -1.77 -0.53 -21.91
N GLU A 254 -1.17 -1.72 -21.88
CA GLU A 254 -1.23 -2.67 -22.99
C GLU A 254 -2.66 -3.18 -23.28
N ASN A 255 -2.85 -3.84 -24.42
CA ASN A 255 -4.08 -4.55 -24.78
C ASN A 255 -5.36 -3.69 -24.86
N ASN A 256 -5.25 -2.43 -25.29
CA ASN A 256 -6.36 -1.48 -25.33
C ASN A 256 -7.04 -1.26 -23.96
N GLN A 257 -6.28 -1.46 -22.87
CA GLN A 257 -6.77 -1.23 -21.53
C GLN A 257 -6.35 0.14 -21.01
N VAL A 258 -7.19 0.70 -20.15
CA VAL A 258 -6.82 1.85 -19.31
C VAL A 258 -6.95 1.49 -17.83
N PHE A 259 -5.99 1.97 -17.05
CA PHE A 259 -6.04 1.93 -15.59
C PHE A 259 -6.51 3.28 -15.11
N VAL A 260 -7.70 3.35 -14.52
CA VAL A 260 -8.29 4.59 -14.02
C VAL A 260 -8.48 4.53 -12.52
N GLY A 261 -8.22 5.64 -11.82
CA GLY A 261 -8.37 5.70 -10.38
C GLY A 261 -8.43 7.11 -9.81
N LEU A 262 -8.75 7.17 -8.52
CA LEU A 262 -8.74 8.39 -7.72
C LEU A 262 -8.07 8.07 -6.38
N ILE A 263 -7.20 8.97 -5.93
CA ILE A 263 -6.58 8.92 -4.61
C ILE A 263 -7.17 10.04 -3.77
N ILE A 264 -7.60 9.73 -2.55
CA ILE A 264 -8.12 10.71 -1.59
C ILE A 264 -7.34 10.56 -0.30
N ASP A 265 -6.80 11.66 0.21
CA ASP A 265 -6.07 11.67 1.49
C ASP A 265 -7.04 11.37 2.63
N LEU A 266 -6.65 10.45 3.51
CA LEU A 266 -7.45 10.04 4.66
C LEU A 266 -7.46 11.09 5.77
N SER A 267 -6.83 12.25 5.58
CA SER A 267 -6.96 13.43 6.44
C SER A 267 -8.21 14.28 6.17
N TYR A 268 -9.11 13.88 5.26
CA TYR A 268 -10.34 14.63 4.99
C TYR A 268 -11.21 14.79 6.25
N SER A 269 -11.93 15.92 6.32
CA SER A 269 -12.66 16.32 7.54
C SER A 269 -14.17 16.12 7.50
N ASN A 270 -14.78 15.97 6.32
CA ASN A 270 -16.23 15.80 6.19
C ASN A 270 -16.63 14.33 6.39
N PRO A 271 -17.35 13.97 7.46
CA PRO A 271 -17.78 12.57 7.67
C PRO A 271 -18.81 12.08 6.65
N HIS A 272 -19.45 12.97 5.90
CA HIS A 272 -20.39 12.62 4.82
C HIS A 272 -19.69 12.33 3.48
N LEU A 273 -18.36 12.53 3.39
CA LEU A 273 -17.59 12.20 2.20
C LEU A 273 -17.48 10.67 2.04
N SER A 274 -17.72 10.20 0.82
CA SER A 274 -17.57 8.80 0.44
C SER A 274 -16.51 8.72 -0.65
N PRO A 275 -15.28 8.25 -0.34
CA PRO A 275 -14.20 8.19 -1.31
C PRO A 275 -14.56 7.36 -2.55
N PHE A 276 -15.36 6.30 -2.36
CA PHE A 276 -15.87 5.48 -3.45
C PHE A 276 -16.79 6.28 -4.38
N ASP A 277 -17.75 7.02 -3.83
CA ASP A 277 -18.71 7.77 -4.64
C ASP A 277 -18.04 8.97 -5.34
N GLU A 278 -17.02 9.59 -4.73
CA GLU A 278 -16.19 10.58 -5.41
C GLU A 278 -15.42 9.97 -6.59
N PHE A 279 -14.89 8.76 -6.46
CA PHE A 279 -14.26 8.05 -7.58
C PHE A 279 -15.27 7.71 -8.69
N GLN A 280 -16.46 7.22 -8.34
CA GLN A 280 -17.50 6.95 -9.32
C GLN A 280 -17.96 8.24 -10.02
N ARG A 281 -18.07 9.35 -9.30
CA ARG A 281 -18.38 10.68 -9.84
C ARG A 281 -17.28 11.20 -10.76
N TYR A 282 -16.00 11.04 -10.38
CA TYR A 282 -14.84 11.49 -11.14
C TYR A 282 -14.85 11.02 -12.59
N LYS A 283 -15.26 9.78 -12.84
CA LYS A 283 -15.31 9.17 -14.17
C LYS A 283 -16.26 9.86 -15.16
N HIS A 284 -17.21 10.65 -14.67
CA HIS A 284 -18.14 11.42 -15.50
C HIS A 284 -17.54 12.71 -16.08
N HIS A 285 -16.39 13.16 -15.57
CA HIS A 285 -15.78 14.37 -16.11
C HIS A 285 -15.37 14.17 -17.58
N PRO A 286 -15.62 15.13 -18.50
CA PRO A 286 -15.35 14.97 -19.93
C PRO A 286 -13.90 14.57 -20.29
N LYS A 287 -12.92 14.96 -19.47
CA LYS A 287 -11.51 14.56 -19.67
C LYS A 287 -11.24 13.08 -19.41
N ILE A 288 -12.14 12.40 -18.71
CA ILE A 288 -12.06 10.98 -18.36
C ILE A 288 -13.09 10.17 -19.14
N SER A 289 -14.35 10.62 -19.16
CA SER A 289 -15.45 9.91 -19.82
C SER A 289 -15.19 9.68 -21.31
N GLN A 290 -14.51 10.63 -21.99
CA GLN A 290 -14.14 10.50 -23.40
C GLN A 290 -13.46 9.17 -23.73
N TYR A 291 -12.65 8.62 -22.81
CA TYR A 291 -11.96 7.34 -22.97
C TYR A 291 -12.82 6.14 -22.57
N LEU A 292 -13.63 6.27 -21.52
CA LEU A 292 -14.38 5.17 -20.92
C LEU A 292 -15.74 4.92 -21.59
N GLU A 293 -16.32 5.93 -22.25
CA GLU A 293 -17.61 5.81 -22.93
C GLU A 293 -17.59 4.70 -23.99
N GLY A 294 -18.50 3.74 -23.85
CA GLY A 294 -18.58 2.54 -24.69
C GLY A 294 -17.64 1.40 -24.27
N GLY A 295 -16.76 1.64 -23.29
CA GLY A 295 -15.85 0.64 -22.75
C GLY A 295 -16.52 -0.32 -21.76
N LYS A 296 -15.75 -1.32 -21.33
CA LYS A 296 -16.16 -2.33 -20.37
C LYS A 296 -15.22 -2.33 -19.16
N ARG A 297 -15.78 -2.14 -17.97
CA ARG A 297 -15.05 -2.32 -16.70
C ARG A 297 -14.76 -3.80 -16.47
N VAL A 298 -13.49 -4.13 -16.25
CA VAL A 298 -12.98 -5.51 -16.13
C VAL A 298 -12.66 -5.89 -14.69
N SER A 299 -12.08 -4.96 -13.93
CA SER A 299 -11.59 -5.21 -12.58
C SER A 299 -11.79 -3.98 -11.70
N TYR A 300 -11.88 -4.18 -10.40
CA TYR A 300 -11.97 -3.12 -9.38
C TYR A 300 -11.12 -3.48 -8.16
N GLY A 301 -10.54 -2.48 -7.53
CA GLY A 301 -9.99 -2.62 -6.20
C GLY A 301 -9.67 -1.28 -5.54
N ALA A 302 -9.32 -1.34 -4.27
CA ALA A 302 -8.81 -0.19 -3.54
C ALA A 302 -7.76 -0.61 -2.52
N ARG A 303 -6.82 0.30 -2.24
CA ARG A 303 -5.73 0.08 -1.29
C ARG A 303 -5.35 1.40 -0.63
N ALA A 304 -5.12 1.37 0.68
CA ALA A 304 -4.47 2.48 1.35
C ALA A 304 -3.00 2.57 0.90
N MET A 305 -2.47 3.78 0.84
CA MET A 305 -1.07 4.05 0.57
C MET A 305 -0.52 4.99 1.63
N ALA A 306 0.69 4.72 2.11
CA ALA A 306 1.43 5.65 2.95
C ALA A 306 1.77 6.89 2.12
N LYS A 307 1.78 8.06 2.75
CA LYS A 307 1.88 9.38 2.10
C LYS A 307 2.56 10.44 2.98
N GLY A 308 3.01 10.12 4.19
CA GLY A 308 3.78 11.03 5.05
C GLY A 308 5.20 11.29 4.53
N GLY A 309 5.76 10.37 3.75
CA GLY A 309 7.08 10.52 3.14
C GLY A 309 8.21 10.56 4.17
N PHE A 310 9.29 11.27 3.86
CA PHE A 310 10.54 11.25 4.64
C PHE A 310 10.37 11.54 6.14
N ASN A 311 9.55 12.54 6.50
CA ASN A 311 9.38 12.95 7.89
C ASN A 311 8.61 11.92 8.75
N SER A 312 7.90 11.00 8.10
CA SER A 312 7.08 9.97 8.76
C SER A 312 7.72 8.58 8.70
N LEU A 313 8.98 8.47 8.27
CA LEU A 313 9.71 7.22 8.28
C LEU A 313 10.11 6.85 9.71
N PRO A 314 9.61 5.74 10.27
CA PRO A 314 10.06 5.27 11.56
C PRO A 314 11.52 4.77 11.46
N LYS A 315 12.13 4.48 12.60
CA LYS A 315 13.32 3.65 12.64
C LYS A 315 12.99 2.29 12.01
N MET A 316 13.71 1.92 10.96
CA MET A 316 13.43 0.72 10.15
C MET A 316 14.11 -0.56 10.65
N THR A 317 14.81 -0.50 11.79
CA THR A 317 15.54 -1.65 12.36
C THR A 317 15.20 -1.84 13.83
N MET A 318 15.16 -3.09 14.24
CA MET A 318 15.02 -3.50 15.63
C MET A 318 15.78 -4.82 15.86
N PRO A 319 16.01 -5.23 17.12
CA PRO A 319 16.61 -6.52 17.42
C PRO A 319 15.90 -7.68 16.70
N GLY A 320 16.60 -8.35 15.77
CA GLY A 320 16.11 -9.50 15.02
C GLY A 320 15.19 -9.18 13.83
N ALA A 321 14.93 -7.91 13.51
CA ALA A 321 14.03 -7.59 12.39
C ALA A 321 14.27 -6.22 11.72
N LEU A 322 13.67 -6.06 10.53
CA LEU A 322 13.63 -4.81 9.77
C LEU A 322 12.22 -4.55 9.22
N LEU A 323 11.87 -3.26 9.08
CA LEU A 323 10.69 -2.78 8.35
C LEU A 323 11.12 -2.19 7.01
N VAL A 324 10.49 -2.62 5.91
CA VAL A 324 10.83 -2.15 4.56
C VAL A 324 9.60 -1.76 3.76
N GLY A 325 9.81 -1.14 2.60
CA GLY A 325 8.75 -0.82 1.67
C GLY A 325 7.74 0.20 2.21
N CYS A 326 6.50 0.07 1.79
CA CYS A 326 5.39 0.89 2.30
C CYS A 326 4.95 0.53 3.72
N ASP A 327 5.51 -0.54 4.31
CA ASP A 327 5.30 -0.87 5.72
C ASP A 327 6.00 0.16 6.62
N ALA A 328 7.26 0.48 6.28
CA ALA A 328 7.96 1.65 6.81
C ALA A 328 7.46 2.99 6.23
N GLY A 329 6.88 2.98 5.02
CA GLY A 329 6.35 4.19 4.36
C GLY A 329 7.34 4.88 3.42
N THR A 330 8.22 4.12 2.76
CA THR A 330 9.27 4.61 1.84
C THR A 330 8.77 5.21 0.51
N ILE A 331 7.53 5.71 0.44
CA ILE A 331 6.95 6.27 -0.77
C ILE A 331 7.45 7.68 -1.08
N ASN A 332 7.69 7.97 -2.37
CA ASN A 332 7.83 9.34 -2.83
C ASN A 332 6.45 9.95 -3.10
N PHE A 333 5.96 10.73 -2.13
CA PHE A 333 4.67 11.43 -2.23
C PHE A 333 4.57 12.32 -3.47
N ALA A 334 5.64 13.06 -3.79
CA ALA A 334 5.66 14.05 -4.86
C ALA A 334 5.56 13.44 -6.27
N LYS A 335 5.99 12.17 -6.42
CA LYS A 335 5.91 11.41 -7.66
C LYS A 335 4.66 10.51 -7.73
N ILE A 336 3.98 10.28 -6.60
CA ILE A 336 2.97 9.21 -6.43
C ILE A 336 3.58 7.83 -6.77
N LYS A 337 4.85 7.61 -6.43
CA LYS A 337 5.58 6.38 -6.73
C LYS A 337 6.23 5.82 -5.47
N GLY A 338 5.93 4.56 -5.18
CA GLY A 338 6.50 3.84 -4.04
C GLY A 338 7.10 2.48 -4.39
N ASN A 339 6.93 1.98 -5.62
CA ASN A 339 7.38 0.63 -5.97
C ASN A 339 8.91 0.56 -6.05
N HIS A 340 9.56 1.49 -6.77
CA HIS A 340 11.01 1.53 -6.91
C HIS A 340 11.69 1.80 -5.57
N THR A 341 11.18 2.73 -4.77
CA THR A 341 11.70 2.99 -3.43
C THR A 341 11.52 1.82 -2.49
N ALA A 342 10.38 1.11 -2.56
CA ALA A 342 10.13 -0.09 -1.79
C ALA A 342 11.11 -1.22 -2.15
N MET A 343 11.32 -1.47 -3.45
CA MET A 343 12.33 -2.42 -3.93
C MET A 343 13.72 -2.07 -3.38
N LYS A 344 14.14 -0.81 -3.49
CA LYS A 344 15.45 -0.38 -3.00
C LYS A 344 15.61 -0.58 -1.51
N SER A 345 14.59 -0.24 -0.71
CA SER A 345 14.63 -0.49 0.74
C SER A 345 14.80 -1.98 1.08
N GLY A 346 14.16 -2.87 0.30
CA GLY A 346 14.34 -4.31 0.45
C GLY A 346 15.75 -4.78 0.07
N MET A 347 16.31 -4.26 -1.02
CA MET A 347 17.69 -4.55 -1.43
C MET A 347 18.72 -4.10 -0.37
N LEU A 348 18.52 -2.93 0.23
CA LEU A 348 19.39 -2.43 1.30
C LEU A 348 19.25 -3.28 2.59
N ALA A 349 18.05 -3.80 2.87
CA ALA A 349 17.85 -4.74 3.98
C ALA A 349 18.57 -6.06 3.72
N ALA A 350 18.51 -6.57 2.48
CA ALA A 350 19.28 -7.75 2.07
C ALA A 350 20.79 -7.53 2.22
N GLU A 351 21.32 -6.36 1.84
CA GLU A 351 22.73 -6.00 2.03
C GLU A 351 23.10 -5.94 3.53
N ALA A 352 22.24 -5.37 4.37
CA ALA A 352 22.47 -5.32 5.82
C ALA A 352 22.47 -6.72 6.46
N ILE A 353 21.55 -7.59 6.04
CA ILE A 353 21.46 -8.99 6.50
C ILE A 353 22.64 -9.81 5.98
N ALA A 354 23.04 -9.62 4.73
CA ALA A 354 24.23 -10.26 4.18
C ALA A 354 25.48 -9.92 5.00
N GLN A 355 25.68 -8.65 5.37
CA GLN A 355 26.79 -8.27 6.26
C GLN A 355 26.72 -8.95 7.65
N ALA A 356 25.51 -9.25 8.13
CA ALA A 356 25.28 -9.90 9.40
C ALA A 356 25.54 -11.42 9.36
N LEU A 357 25.11 -12.09 8.31
CA LEU A 357 25.09 -13.55 8.22
C LEU A 357 26.18 -14.16 7.32
N ILE A 358 26.58 -13.45 6.26
CA ILE A 358 27.50 -13.96 5.25
C ILE A 358 28.94 -13.62 5.63
N SER A 359 29.83 -14.59 5.52
CA SER A 359 31.26 -14.42 5.77
C SER A 359 31.90 -13.47 4.76
N ASP A 360 32.88 -12.69 5.20
CA ASP A 360 33.61 -11.78 4.31
C ASP A 360 34.67 -12.52 3.45
N GLU A 361 35.35 -11.80 2.57
CA GLU A 361 36.38 -12.37 1.68
C GLU A 361 37.61 -12.94 2.41
N SER A 362 37.81 -12.56 3.67
CA SER A 362 38.87 -13.11 4.52
C SER A 362 38.45 -14.41 5.21
N GLY A 363 37.19 -14.83 5.04
CA GLY A 363 36.59 -15.96 5.76
C GLY A 363 36.21 -15.63 7.19
N SER A 364 36.19 -14.35 7.58
CA SER A 364 35.69 -13.93 8.89
C SER A 364 34.18 -14.07 8.91
N GLU A 365 33.63 -14.66 9.98
CA GLU A 365 32.19 -14.80 10.14
C GLU A 365 31.49 -13.43 10.04
N GLY A 366 30.23 -13.45 9.59
CA GLY A 366 29.39 -12.25 9.55
C GLY A 366 29.33 -11.55 10.91
N ILE A 367 28.97 -10.27 10.94
CA ILE A 367 29.05 -9.49 12.18
C ILE A 367 28.06 -9.95 13.27
N ALA A 368 27.10 -10.82 12.92
CA ALA A 368 25.97 -11.21 13.74
C ALA A 368 25.35 -12.57 13.29
N PRO A 369 26.12 -13.68 13.27
CA PRO A 369 25.72 -14.93 12.62
C PRO A 369 24.61 -15.69 13.36
N GLU A 370 24.47 -15.42 14.67
CA GLU A 370 23.43 -15.98 15.55
C GLU A 370 22.08 -15.25 15.44
N GLY A 371 22.02 -14.14 14.70
CA GLY A 371 20.84 -13.27 14.62
C GLY A 371 20.55 -12.52 15.93
N LYS A 372 19.37 -11.88 15.98
CA LYS A 372 18.80 -11.12 17.12
C LYS A 372 19.34 -9.69 17.33
N GLN A 373 20.49 -9.33 16.78
CA GLN A 373 21.02 -7.96 16.91
C GLN A 373 20.15 -6.96 16.13
N ASP A 374 20.21 -5.69 16.54
CA ASP A 374 19.63 -4.58 15.76
C ASP A 374 20.60 -4.19 14.64
N LEU A 375 20.19 -4.42 13.38
CA LEU A 375 21.03 -4.19 12.19
C LEU A 375 21.14 -2.69 11.82
N THR A 376 21.64 -1.88 12.76
CA THR A 376 21.73 -0.42 12.62
C THR A 376 22.57 0.04 11.41
N GLN A 377 23.44 -0.80 10.85
CA GLN A 377 24.17 -0.53 9.61
C GLN A 377 23.26 -0.25 8.41
N PHE A 378 22.03 -0.81 8.40
CA PHE A 378 21.01 -0.46 7.42
C PHE A 378 20.76 1.05 7.34
N THR A 379 20.82 1.75 8.49
CA THR A 379 20.61 3.22 8.52
C THR A 379 21.67 3.95 7.71
N GLN A 380 22.92 3.47 7.74
CA GLN A 380 24.01 4.06 6.97
C GLN A 380 23.85 3.73 5.48
N LEU A 381 23.58 2.48 5.13
CA LEU A 381 23.27 2.05 3.76
C LEU A 381 22.11 2.85 3.16
N TYR A 382 21.06 3.09 3.93
CA TYR A 382 19.94 3.95 3.55
C TYR A 382 20.38 5.38 3.25
N LYS A 383 21.09 6.04 4.18
CA LYS A 383 21.57 7.42 4.01
C LYS A 383 22.52 7.60 2.83
N ASP A 384 23.32 6.60 2.52
CA ASP A 384 24.27 6.61 1.42
C ASP A 384 23.63 6.25 0.07
N SER A 385 22.37 5.81 0.08
CA SER A 385 21.64 5.44 -1.12
C SER A 385 20.88 6.61 -1.74
N TRP A 386 20.58 6.47 -3.03
CA TRP A 386 19.69 7.39 -3.74
C TRP A 386 18.27 7.42 -3.17
N LEU A 387 17.85 6.38 -2.45
CA LEU A 387 16.54 6.33 -1.82
C LEU A 387 16.42 7.45 -0.78
N TYR A 388 17.45 7.65 0.05
CA TYR A 388 17.49 8.76 0.99
C TYR A 388 17.45 10.11 0.28
N GLU A 389 18.29 10.29 -0.75
CA GLU A 389 18.34 11.54 -1.52
C GLU A 389 16.97 11.91 -2.11
N GLU A 390 16.27 10.92 -2.69
CA GLU A 390 14.96 11.10 -3.30
C GLU A 390 13.88 11.47 -2.27
N LEU A 391 13.80 10.74 -1.15
CA LEU A 391 12.82 11.01 -0.11
C LEU A 391 13.12 12.34 0.59
N TYR A 392 14.39 12.63 0.89
CA TYR A 392 14.80 13.87 1.53
C TYR A 392 14.53 15.09 0.63
N GLY A 393 14.78 14.98 -0.68
CA GLY A 393 14.49 16.03 -1.66
C GLY A 393 13.00 16.34 -1.79
N THR A 394 12.12 15.45 -1.36
CA THR A 394 10.66 15.62 -1.42
C THR A 394 10.00 15.78 -0.05
N ARG A 395 10.78 15.83 1.04
CA ARG A 395 10.31 15.85 2.43
C ARG A 395 9.27 16.92 2.77
N ASN A 396 9.33 18.06 2.08
CA ASN A 396 8.44 19.19 2.31
C ASN A 396 7.13 19.11 1.51
N PHE A 397 7.03 18.21 0.53
CA PHE A 397 5.95 18.27 -0.46
C PHE A 397 4.57 18.08 0.16
N GLY A 398 4.37 16.98 0.88
CA GLY A 398 3.12 16.68 1.59
C GLY A 398 2.78 17.73 2.66
N PRO A 399 3.69 18.00 3.61
CA PRO A 399 3.47 19.01 4.66
C PRO A 399 3.14 20.41 4.12
N ALA A 400 3.75 20.83 3.01
CA ALA A 400 3.41 22.11 2.37
C ALA A 400 1.98 22.11 1.78
N MET A 401 1.56 21.00 1.16
CA MET A 401 0.18 20.85 0.67
C MET A 401 -0.85 20.89 1.80
N HIS A 402 -0.56 20.22 2.93
CA HIS A 402 -1.47 20.20 4.07
C HIS A 402 -1.56 21.56 4.76
N LYS A 403 -0.44 22.26 4.96
CA LYS A 403 -0.41 23.56 5.65
C LYS A 403 -0.96 24.72 4.83
N PHE A 404 -0.65 24.76 3.53
CA PHE A 404 -0.98 25.90 2.68
C PHE A 404 -2.15 25.62 1.72
N GLY A 405 -2.67 24.39 1.72
CA GLY A 405 -3.70 23.93 0.80
C GLY A 405 -3.16 23.72 -0.62
N THR A 406 -4.02 23.20 -1.50
CA THR A 406 -3.65 22.76 -2.85
C THR A 406 -2.97 23.85 -3.69
N LEU A 407 -3.46 25.10 -3.62
CA LEU A 407 -2.96 26.18 -4.47
C LEU A 407 -1.58 26.69 -4.01
N LEU A 408 -1.47 27.21 -2.78
CA LEU A 408 -0.22 27.79 -2.29
C LEU A 408 0.84 26.71 -2.02
N GLY A 409 0.42 25.53 -1.55
CA GLY A 409 1.29 24.36 -1.44
C GLY A 409 1.82 23.91 -2.81
N GLY A 410 0.96 23.90 -3.82
CA GLY A 410 1.36 23.59 -5.21
C GLY A 410 2.36 24.60 -5.78
N VAL A 411 2.17 25.89 -5.51
CA VAL A 411 3.15 26.94 -5.89
C VAL A 411 4.48 26.73 -5.19
N TYR A 412 4.48 26.53 -3.87
CA TYR A 412 5.70 26.23 -3.11
C TYR A 412 6.43 25.01 -3.70
N ASN A 413 5.72 23.90 -3.90
CA ASN A 413 6.28 22.65 -4.41
C ASN A 413 6.84 22.82 -5.82
N THR A 414 6.15 23.55 -6.70
CA THR A 414 6.65 23.83 -8.04
C THR A 414 7.98 24.60 -7.98
N VAL A 415 8.07 25.61 -7.11
CA VAL A 415 9.30 26.40 -6.96
C VAL A 415 10.43 25.55 -6.37
N ASP A 416 10.17 24.87 -5.26
CA ASP A 416 11.16 24.05 -4.54
C ASP A 416 11.69 22.91 -5.41
N GLN A 417 10.81 22.18 -6.10
CA GLN A 417 11.19 21.01 -6.90
C GLN A 417 11.84 21.41 -8.24
N ASN A 418 11.33 22.43 -8.94
CA ASN A 418 11.83 22.76 -10.27
C ASN A 418 13.14 23.54 -10.26
N PHE A 419 13.32 24.46 -9.30
CA PHE A 419 14.45 25.39 -9.26
C PHE A 419 15.48 25.09 -8.16
N PHE A 420 15.05 24.51 -7.03
CA PHE A 420 15.94 24.26 -5.88
C PHE A 420 16.18 22.77 -5.63
N ALA A 421 15.52 21.88 -6.38
CA ALA A 421 15.60 20.43 -6.21
C ALA A 421 15.35 19.98 -4.75
N GLY A 422 14.39 20.61 -4.07
CA GLY A 422 14.04 20.26 -2.68
C GLY A 422 14.98 20.83 -1.60
N LYS A 423 15.88 21.74 -1.99
CA LYS A 423 16.94 22.28 -1.12
C LYS A 423 16.62 23.67 -0.55
N LEU A 424 15.40 24.17 -0.67
CA LEU A 424 15.02 25.38 0.05
C LEU A 424 15.24 25.17 1.57
N PRO A 425 15.69 26.20 2.30
CA PRO A 425 16.06 26.12 3.72
C PRO A 425 14.83 26.10 4.65
N PHE A 426 13.73 25.50 4.20
CA PHE A 426 12.52 25.28 4.98
C PHE A 426 12.41 23.80 5.33
N ASN A 427 11.84 23.53 6.50
CA ASN A 427 11.52 22.17 6.92
C ASN A 427 10.11 22.17 7.51
N PHE A 428 9.14 21.69 6.74
CA PHE A 428 7.76 21.57 7.17
C PHE A 428 7.51 20.16 7.69
N LYS A 429 6.98 20.06 8.90
CA LYS A 429 6.41 18.84 9.47
C LYS A 429 4.90 18.93 9.55
N ASP A 430 4.22 17.80 9.48
CA ASP A 430 2.79 17.68 9.78
C ASP A 430 2.63 16.67 10.91
N ASP A 431 2.17 17.14 12.06
CA ASP A 431 2.02 16.33 13.27
C ASP A 431 0.54 15.99 13.53
N SER A 432 -0.32 16.19 12.53
CA SER A 432 -1.73 15.83 12.60
C SER A 432 -1.94 14.33 12.36
N LEU A 433 -3.00 13.79 12.96
CA LEU A 433 -3.39 12.38 12.81
C LEU A 433 -4.61 12.29 11.88
N ASP A 434 -4.53 11.51 10.81
CA ASP A 434 -5.58 11.38 9.79
C ASP A 434 -6.96 11.02 10.37
N TYR A 435 -6.99 10.06 11.31
CA TYR A 435 -8.22 9.63 11.98
C TYR A 435 -8.88 10.76 12.79
N ALA A 436 -8.07 11.66 13.35
CA ALA A 436 -8.52 12.74 14.22
C ALA A 436 -8.98 13.99 13.45
N GLN A 437 -8.95 13.99 12.11
CA GLN A 437 -9.32 15.16 11.31
C GLN A 437 -10.83 15.28 11.04
N LEU A 438 -11.63 14.25 11.35
CA LEU A 438 -13.09 14.33 11.14
C LEU A 438 -13.73 15.36 12.08
N LYS A 439 -14.63 16.16 11.52
CA LYS A 439 -15.48 17.08 12.27
C LYS A 439 -16.83 16.43 12.60
N PRO A 440 -17.54 16.91 13.64
CA PRO A 440 -18.90 16.47 13.91
C PRO A 440 -19.80 16.57 12.68
N ALA A 441 -20.63 15.57 12.45
CA ALA A 441 -21.47 15.48 11.26
C ALA A 441 -22.50 16.61 11.16
N ALA A 442 -22.94 17.15 12.30
CA ALA A 442 -23.85 18.28 12.38
C ALA A 442 -23.23 19.59 11.87
N ASP A 443 -21.90 19.71 11.89
CA ASP A 443 -21.17 20.92 11.48
C ASP A 443 -20.71 20.87 10.02
N MET A 444 -20.98 19.76 9.32
CA MET A 444 -20.47 19.49 7.98
C MET A 444 -21.61 19.30 6.99
N PRO A 445 -21.44 19.76 5.73
CA PRO A 445 -22.47 19.62 4.72
C PRO A 445 -22.65 18.15 4.33
N VAL A 446 -23.91 17.73 4.24
CA VAL A 446 -24.28 16.43 3.66
C VAL A 446 -23.98 16.46 2.17
N ILE A 447 -23.29 15.43 1.67
CA ILE A 447 -22.98 15.30 0.25
C ILE A 447 -23.98 14.30 -0.35
N ASN A 448 -24.72 14.73 -1.37
CA ASN A 448 -25.65 13.89 -2.10
C ASN A 448 -24.99 13.44 -3.40
N TYR A 449 -24.63 12.16 -3.47
CA TYR A 449 -24.08 11.56 -4.68
C TYR A 449 -25.20 11.07 -5.60
N ASN A 450 -24.98 11.21 -6.91
CA ASN A 450 -25.90 10.67 -7.92
C ASN A 450 -25.89 9.14 -7.86
N LYS A 451 -27.03 8.53 -8.19
CA LYS A 451 -27.10 7.07 -8.37
C LYS A 451 -26.19 6.65 -9.53
N PRO A 452 -25.55 5.46 -9.44
CA PRO A 452 -24.73 4.94 -10.53
C PRO A 452 -25.56 4.73 -11.80
N ASP A 453 -24.97 5.01 -12.97
CA ASP A 453 -25.63 4.87 -14.27
C ASP A 453 -25.41 3.47 -14.91
N ASN A 454 -24.60 2.63 -14.26
CA ASN A 454 -24.15 1.32 -14.72
C ASN A 454 -23.45 1.35 -16.08
N LYS A 455 -22.87 2.50 -16.44
CA LYS A 455 -22.08 2.70 -17.67
C LYS A 455 -20.71 3.28 -17.36
N LEU A 456 -20.66 4.40 -16.65
CA LEU A 456 -19.43 5.03 -16.17
C LEU A 456 -19.30 4.88 -14.65
N SER A 457 -20.41 4.90 -13.91
CA SER A 457 -20.47 4.72 -12.47
C SER A 457 -21.26 3.47 -12.07
N PHE A 458 -20.83 2.81 -11.00
CA PHE A 458 -21.37 1.54 -10.51
C PHE A 458 -21.51 1.57 -8.99
N ASP A 459 -22.36 0.70 -8.46
CA ASP A 459 -22.51 0.53 -7.01
C ASP A 459 -21.33 -0.25 -6.39
N LYS A 460 -21.22 -0.21 -5.06
CA LYS A 460 -20.14 -0.88 -4.32
C LYS A 460 -20.17 -2.40 -4.49
N LEU A 461 -21.33 -3.05 -4.45
CA LEU A 461 -21.43 -4.51 -4.48
C LEU A 461 -21.02 -5.07 -5.84
N SER A 462 -21.48 -4.47 -6.94
CA SER A 462 -21.03 -4.85 -8.29
C SER A 462 -19.54 -4.57 -8.51
N SER A 463 -18.96 -3.60 -7.78
CA SER A 463 -17.52 -3.32 -7.80
C SER A 463 -16.74 -4.36 -7.00
N VAL A 464 -17.20 -4.73 -5.80
CA VAL A 464 -16.61 -5.80 -4.96
C VAL A 464 -16.62 -7.13 -5.70
N PHE A 465 -17.66 -7.43 -6.47
CA PHE A 465 -17.66 -8.61 -7.32
C PHE A 465 -16.46 -8.66 -8.30
N LEU A 466 -16.08 -7.51 -8.87
CA LEU A 466 -14.94 -7.40 -9.80
C LEU A 466 -13.57 -7.36 -9.11
N SER A 467 -13.49 -7.38 -7.77
CA SER A 467 -12.23 -7.63 -7.06
C SER A 467 -11.96 -9.12 -6.86
N ASN A 468 -12.93 -9.99 -7.21
CA ASN A 468 -12.93 -11.42 -6.92
C ASN A 468 -12.61 -11.72 -5.45
N THR A 469 -13.03 -10.85 -4.53
CA THR A 469 -12.77 -11.05 -3.10
C THR A 469 -13.64 -12.15 -2.55
N ASN A 470 -13.06 -13.02 -1.73
CA ASN A 470 -13.78 -14.06 -1.03
C ASN A 470 -13.10 -14.39 0.31
N HIS A 471 -13.87 -14.89 1.26
CA HIS A 471 -13.39 -15.38 2.54
C HIS A 471 -14.21 -16.62 2.92
N GLU A 472 -13.64 -17.54 3.69
CA GLU A 472 -14.43 -18.58 4.37
C GLU A 472 -15.51 -17.91 5.23
N GLU A 473 -16.78 -18.29 5.07
CA GLU A 473 -17.90 -17.61 5.72
C GLU A 473 -17.91 -17.86 7.23
N GLU A 474 -17.60 -19.09 7.63
CA GLU A 474 -17.64 -19.52 9.02
C GLU A 474 -16.29 -19.30 9.71
N GLN A 475 -15.68 -18.11 9.63
CA GLN A 475 -14.41 -17.81 10.30
C GLN A 475 -14.53 -16.64 11.28
N PRO A 476 -13.61 -16.49 12.25
CA PRO A 476 -13.59 -15.33 13.12
C PRO A 476 -13.44 -14.03 12.31
N CYS A 477 -14.31 -13.04 12.57
CA CYS A 477 -14.22 -11.75 11.90
C CYS A 477 -12.85 -11.10 12.13
N HIS A 478 -12.11 -10.81 11.06
CA HIS A 478 -10.76 -10.25 11.11
C HIS A 478 -10.74 -8.71 11.32
N LEU A 479 -11.90 -8.10 11.46
CA LEU A 479 -12.10 -6.68 11.73
C LEU A 479 -12.51 -6.53 13.19
N LYS A 480 -11.52 -6.56 14.08
CA LYS A 480 -11.74 -6.60 15.52
C LYS A 480 -12.13 -5.22 16.04
N LEU A 481 -13.17 -5.17 16.87
CA LEU A 481 -13.54 -3.97 17.62
C LEU A 481 -12.98 -4.08 19.03
N LYS A 482 -12.31 -3.05 19.52
CA LYS A 482 -11.92 -2.95 20.94
C LYS A 482 -13.15 -2.87 21.85
N ASP A 483 -14.18 -2.15 21.40
CA ASP A 483 -15.48 -2.02 22.04
C ASP A 483 -16.59 -2.05 20.98
N ALA A 484 -17.49 -3.04 21.09
CA ALA A 484 -18.60 -3.24 20.14
C ALA A 484 -19.69 -2.15 20.24
N GLY A 485 -19.74 -1.38 21.33
CA GLY A 485 -20.71 -0.31 21.53
C GLY A 485 -20.35 0.99 20.82
N ILE A 486 -19.06 1.30 20.65
CA ILE A 486 -18.55 2.58 20.11
C ILE A 486 -19.16 2.96 18.75
N PRO A 487 -19.33 2.05 17.77
CA PRO A 487 -19.94 2.41 16.48
C PRO A 487 -21.31 3.07 16.63
N ILE A 488 -22.15 2.56 17.54
CA ILE A 488 -23.52 3.06 17.75
C ILE A 488 -23.55 4.20 18.78
N THR A 489 -22.79 4.10 19.88
CA THR A 489 -22.90 5.06 20.99
C THR A 489 -22.07 6.32 20.79
N VAL A 490 -21.03 6.28 19.94
CA VAL A 490 -20.11 7.39 19.70
C VAL A 490 -20.09 7.78 18.22
N ASN A 491 -19.69 6.85 17.34
CA ASN A 491 -19.41 7.19 15.94
C ASN A 491 -20.68 7.58 15.16
N LEU A 492 -21.79 6.86 15.36
CA LEU A 492 -23.07 7.18 14.74
C LEU A 492 -23.60 8.58 15.11
N PRO A 493 -23.78 8.95 16.40
CA PRO A 493 -24.30 10.26 16.76
C PRO A 493 -23.33 11.42 16.44
N LEU A 494 -22.02 11.22 16.59
CA LEU A 494 -21.04 12.30 16.41
C LEU A 494 -20.62 12.49 14.95
N TYR A 495 -20.38 11.39 14.23
CA TYR A 495 -19.80 11.39 12.89
C TYR A 495 -20.69 10.72 11.83
N ASN A 496 -21.95 10.40 12.16
CA ASN A 496 -22.87 9.73 11.25
C ASN A 496 -22.29 8.40 10.70
N GLU A 497 -21.60 7.65 11.58
CA GLU A 497 -20.90 6.38 11.35
C GLU A 497 -20.17 6.32 10.00
N PRO A 498 -18.97 6.93 9.92
CA PRO A 498 -18.27 7.14 8.65
C PRO A 498 -17.74 5.83 8.02
N ALA A 499 -17.73 4.70 8.75
CA ALA A 499 -17.29 3.41 8.21
C ALA A 499 -18.13 2.94 7.01
N GLN A 500 -19.41 3.33 6.99
CA GLN A 500 -20.33 3.09 5.87
C GLN A 500 -19.88 3.78 4.57
N ARG A 501 -19.04 4.81 4.67
CA ARG A 501 -18.61 5.65 3.54
C ARG A 501 -17.15 5.42 3.18
N TYR A 502 -16.24 5.50 4.15
CA TYR A 502 -14.81 5.34 3.86
C TYR A 502 -14.44 3.93 3.42
N CYS A 503 -15.26 2.92 3.78
CA CYS A 503 -15.02 1.56 3.35
C CYS A 503 -15.31 1.42 1.85
N PRO A 504 -14.31 1.04 1.04
CA PRO A 504 -14.46 0.90 -0.40
C PRO A 504 -15.24 -0.35 -0.83
N ALA A 505 -15.68 -1.17 0.13
CA ALA A 505 -16.25 -2.49 -0.13
C ALA A 505 -17.59 -2.76 0.59
N GLY A 506 -18.19 -1.76 1.23
CA GLY A 506 -19.50 -1.94 1.89
C GLY A 506 -19.48 -2.98 3.02
N VAL A 507 -18.36 -3.08 3.74
CA VAL A 507 -18.19 -4.02 4.87
C VAL A 507 -19.00 -3.61 6.09
N TYR A 508 -19.18 -2.31 6.33
CA TYR A 508 -19.81 -1.80 7.54
C TYR A 508 -21.16 -1.17 7.20
N GLU A 509 -22.18 -1.51 7.97
CA GLU A 509 -23.52 -0.94 7.85
C GLU A 509 -24.16 -0.74 9.23
N VAL A 510 -25.09 0.21 9.29
CA VAL A 510 -25.96 0.40 10.44
C VAL A 510 -27.38 -0.03 10.04
N GLU A 511 -27.81 -1.16 10.58
CA GLU A 511 -29.16 -1.69 10.40
C GLU A 511 -30.10 -1.07 11.43
N LYS A 512 -31.26 -0.61 10.98
CA LYS A 512 -32.34 -0.16 11.88
C LYS A 512 -33.18 -1.35 12.29
N THR A 513 -33.17 -1.68 13.57
CA THR A 513 -33.99 -2.77 14.13
C THR A 513 -35.05 -2.22 15.09
N GLU A 514 -36.04 -3.05 15.46
CA GLU A 514 -37.02 -2.69 16.49
C GLU A 514 -36.38 -2.41 17.86
N GLN A 515 -35.18 -2.96 18.11
CA GLN A 515 -34.42 -2.82 19.34
C GLN A 515 -33.42 -1.64 19.31
N GLY A 516 -33.35 -0.91 18.20
CA GLY A 516 -32.41 0.19 17.98
C GLY A 516 -31.47 -0.05 16.80
N ASP A 517 -30.55 0.88 16.59
CA ASP A 517 -29.53 0.79 15.55
C ASP A 517 -28.49 -0.28 15.91
N LYS A 518 -28.18 -1.16 14.95
CA LYS A 518 -27.21 -2.25 15.09
C LYS A 518 -26.07 -2.07 14.09
N PHE A 519 -24.83 -2.13 14.56
CA PHE A 519 -23.65 -2.11 13.69
C PHE A 519 -23.35 -3.53 13.20
N VAL A 520 -23.26 -3.71 11.88
CA VAL A 520 -23.02 -5.00 11.23
C VAL A 520 -21.72 -4.95 10.43
N ILE A 521 -20.95 -6.03 10.51
CA ILE A 521 -19.66 -6.20 9.81
C ILE A 521 -19.78 -7.38 8.84
N ASN A 522 -19.90 -7.07 7.56
CA ASN A 522 -19.86 -7.99 6.42
C ASN A 522 -18.39 -8.25 6.02
N ALA A 523 -17.66 -8.96 6.88
CA ALA A 523 -16.22 -9.19 6.75
C ALA A 523 -15.82 -9.90 5.44
N GLN A 524 -16.71 -10.71 4.87
CA GLN A 524 -16.51 -11.42 3.61
C GLN A 524 -16.26 -10.49 2.41
N ASN A 525 -16.72 -9.25 2.47
CA ASN A 525 -16.50 -8.25 1.41
C ASN A 525 -15.13 -7.56 1.50
N CYS A 526 -14.33 -7.83 2.53
CA CYS A 526 -13.15 -7.04 2.83
C CYS A 526 -12.04 -7.19 1.77
N ILE A 527 -11.77 -6.14 1.00
CA ILE A 527 -10.68 -6.14 0.01
C ILE A 527 -9.30 -5.80 0.60
N HIS A 528 -9.13 -5.95 1.92
CA HIS A 528 -7.86 -5.77 2.63
C HIS A 528 -7.19 -4.40 2.46
N CYS A 529 -7.96 -3.34 2.15
CA CYS A 529 -7.41 -2.01 1.85
C CYS A 529 -6.74 -1.31 3.04
N LYS A 530 -7.03 -1.74 4.28
CA LYS A 530 -6.56 -1.17 5.57
C LYS A 530 -7.16 0.19 5.97
N THR A 531 -8.07 0.77 5.18
CA THR A 531 -8.62 2.10 5.46
C THR A 531 -9.34 2.22 6.80
N CYS A 532 -10.09 1.19 7.22
CA CYS A 532 -10.86 1.23 8.47
C CYS A 532 -9.98 1.37 9.71
N ASP A 533 -8.86 0.64 9.77
CA ASP A 533 -7.84 0.75 10.83
C ASP A 533 -7.21 2.16 10.85
N ILE A 534 -7.08 2.80 9.68
CA ILE A 534 -6.47 4.13 9.55
C ILE A 534 -7.45 5.26 9.88
N LYS A 535 -8.70 5.17 9.41
CA LYS A 535 -9.63 6.32 9.35
C LYS A 535 -10.72 6.31 10.43
N ASP A 536 -10.89 5.22 11.18
CA ASP A 536 -11.84 5.20 12.29
C ASP A 536 -11.50 6.29 13.32
N PRO A 537 -12.39 7.30 13.53
CA PRO A 537 -12.11 8.43 14.41
C PRO A 537 -11.93 8.02 15.87
N SER A 538 -12.44 6.85 16.26
CA SER A 538 -12.29 6.30 17.61
C SER A 538 -11.08 5.36 17.75
N GLN A 539 -10.36 5.05 16.66
CA GLN A 539 -9.31 4.02 16.63
C GLN A 539 -9.74 2.71 17.33
N ASN A 540 -11.00 2.32 17.10
CA ASN A 540 -11.65 1.15 17.67
C ASN A 540 -11.48 -0.10 16.82
N ILE A 541 -11.37 0.07 15.49
CA ILE A 541 -11.15 -1.03 14.54
C ILE A 541 -9.65 -1.39 14.47
N THR A 542 -9.35 -2.67 14.67
CA THR A 542 -8.04 -3.26 14.33
C THR A 542 -8.22 -4.28 13.22
N TRP A 543 -7.52 -4.10 12.12
CA TRP A 543 -7.46 -5.10 11.04
C TRP A 543 -6.39 -6.14 11.40
N VAL A 544 -6.77 -7.41 11.42
CA VAL A 544 -5.84 -8.55 11.45
C VAL A 544 -6.00 -9.38 10.19
N THR A 545 -5.10 -10.32 9.95
CA THR A 545 -5.24 -11.26 8.83
C THR A 545 -6.42 -12.22 9.08
N PRO A 546 -7.32 -12.44 8.09
CA PRO A 546 -8.22 -13.59 8.09
C PRO A 546 -7.43 -14.89 7.83
N GLU A 547 -8.15 -16.00 7.76
CA GLU A 547 -7.60 -17.25 7.24
C GLU A 547 -6.94 -17.04 5.86
N GLY A 548 -5.90 -17.83 5.59
CA GLY A 548 -5.13 -17.75 4.36
C GLY A 548 -5.95 -17.91 3.10
N THR A 549 -5.47 -17.36 1.98
CA THR A 549 -6.18 -17.28 0.68
C THR A 549 -7.40 -16.36 0.64
N GLY A 550 -7.92 -15.94 1.80
CA GLY A 550 -8.99 -14.95 1.90
C GLY A 550 -8.54 -13.56 1.46
N GLY A 551 -9.49 -12.77 0.95
CA GLY A 551 -9.28 -11.42 0.44
C GLY A 551 -9.49 -11.29 -1.06
N PRO A 552 -9.04 -10.18 -1.67
CA PRO A 552 -9.18 -9.97 -3.11
C PRO A 552 -8.37 -10.99 -3.91
N ASN A 553 -8.84 -11.31 -5.11
CA ASN A 553 -8.06 -12.07 -6.09
C ASN A 553 -7.90 -11.21 -7.35
N TYR A 554 -7.03 -10.22 -7.23
CA TYR A 554 -6.75 -9.27 -8.30
C TYR A 554 -5.95 -9.96 -9.42
N PRO A 555 -6.43 -9.93 -10.68
CA PRO A 555 -5.69 -10.53 -11.78
C PRO A 555 -4.46 -9.69 -12.13
N ASN A 556 -4.64 -8.51 -12.72
CA ASN A 556 -3.56 -7.68 -13.26
C ASN A 556 -3.53 -6.27 -12.63
N MET A 557 -3.87 -6.14 -11.35
CA MET A 557 -4.03 -4.84 -10.67
C MET A 557 -2.73 -4.19 -10.21
#